data_AF-A0A836JYM4-F1
#
_entry.id   AF-A0A836JYM4-F1
#
_cell.length_a   1.000
_cell.length_b   1.000
_cell.length_c   1.000
_cell.angle_alpha   90.00
_cell.angle_beta   90.00
_cell.angle_gamma   90.00
#
_symmetry.space_group_name_H-M   'P 1'
#
loop_
_entity.id
_entity.type
_entity.pdbx_description
1 polymer ?
#
loop_
_entity_poly.entity_id
_entity_poly.type
_entity_poly.pdbx_seq_one_letter_code
_entity_poly.pdbx_strand_id
1 'polypeptide(L)'
;MVNQIPVPQAKYELLTNIRQPRWRTQVVCLTLSFLIVGVLFITRAWFGILLLKSPRTNKFVEEHIDDAKIATWLRRARMYAESTKENQNADRNTSVSASEQHRHDTTGQVLVCYYTIPGDLNTSWELSPSHIDPHICTHIIVGFAGVVNNTLDIGDDAPVYERVVALKNLEPNLKVMISAGGNNELHNGFSEMVKNHANRKKFIQSVLNITKTFHLDGFDVDWEFPAWLGADEREKIHFAQLLQELRKEFDRSGQKLILTVAVAAPQAIVDQSYSIPEMAEHIDFINLMSYDYHFYVWYFPVTDLNAPLFPRCTEAGYLSTLNVNFSAQYWIAKGMPREKIVIGIPAYGHTYKLDNPVNHGLQAPASGFGKLGVKGFVSYPTICQFLKSGAESVFNKESRVPYAFKNREWISYDNEESVSYKSMWIRTNGFKGAMILSLNVDDWNGTCYGTNETFPLTRTISKVLFKESDK
;
A
#
# COMPACT_ATOMS: atom_id res chain seq x y z
N MET A 1 102.99 5.64 22.37
CA MET A 1 103.31 6.53 21.24
C MET A 1 102.29 6.28 20.14
N VAL A 2 101.73 7.35 19.62
CA VAL A 2 100.58 7.39 18.71
C VAL A 2 100.98 6.80 17.35
N ASN A 3 100.40 5.66 16.97
CA ASN A 3 100.51 5.15 15.60
C ASN A 3 99.37 5.75 14.77
N GLN A 4 99.71 6.75 13.97
CA GLN A 4 98.84 7.34 12.95
C GLN A 4 98.63 6.32 11.82
N ILE A 5 97.37 5.97 11.56
CA ILE A 5 96.96 5.13 10.44
C ILE A 5 96.80 6.07 9.21
N PRO A 6 97.46 5.80 8.07
CA PRO A 6 97.25 6.59 6.86
C PRO A 6 95.92 6.21 6.20
N VAL A 7 95.07 7.21 5.93
CA VAL A 7 93.82 7.06 5.17
C VAL A 7 94.14 7.12 3.67
N PRO A 8 93.75 6.13 2.85
CA PRO A 8 93.92 6.20 1.40
C PRO A 8 92.99 7.24 0.78
N GLN A 9 93.54 8.12 -0.07
CA GLN A 9 92.76 9.02 -0.93
C GLN A 9 91.88 8.21 -1.89
N ALA A 10 90.57 8.41 -1.82
CA ALA A 10 89.64 7.87 -2.80
C ALA A 10 89.80 8.60 -4.14
N LYS A 11 90.16 7.86 -5.20
CA LYS A 11 90.04 8.28 -6.59
C LYS A 11 88.56 8.46 -6.92
N TYR A 12 88.18 9.66 -7.34
CA TYR A 12 86.88 9.91 -7.96
C TYR A 12 86.91 9.38 -9.41
N GLU A 13 86.27 8.25 -9.66
CA GLU A 13 85.84 7.87 -11.00
C GLU A 13 84.39 8.33 -11.21
N LEU A 14 84.20 9.25 -12.16
CA LEU A 14 82.89 9.68 -12.65
C LEU A 14 82.18 8.49 -13.31
N LEU A 15 81.28 7.84 -12.59
CA LEU A 15 80.25 6.98 -13.17
C LEU A 15 79.07 7.87 -13.62
N THR A 16 79.17 8.43 -14.82
CA THR A 16 78.01 8.95 -15.55
C THR A 16 77.16 7.77 -16.03
N ASN A 17 76.33 7.22 -15.14
CA ASN A 17 75.26 6.31 -15.53
C ASN A 17 73.96 7.11 -15.65
N ILE A 18 73.52 7.26 -16.90
CA ILE A 18 72.38 8.04 -17.35
C ILE A 18 71.12 7.56 -16.61
N ARG A 19 70.52 8.43 -15.79
CA ARG A 19 69.15 8.24 -15.27
C ARG A 19 68.20 8.15 -16.46
N GLN A 20 67.88 6.93 -16.89
CA GLN A 20 66.71 6.70 -17.74
C GLN A 20 65.44 7.09 -16.97
N PRO A 21 64.50 7.81 -17.61
CA PRO A 21 63.50 8.53 -16.85
C PRO A 21 62.31 7.61 -16.60
N ARG A 22 62.24 7.03 -15.38
CA ARG A 22 61.18 6.13 -14.86
C ARG A 22 59.73 6.63 -15.02
N TRP A 23 59.52 7.89 -15.35
CA TRP A 23 58.19 8.45 -15.61
C TRP A 23 57.55 7.90 -16.88
N ARG A 24 58.31 7.58 -17.94
CA ARG A 24 57.74 7.10 -19.21
C ARG A 24 57.05 5.74 -19.03
N THR A 25 57.66 4.83 -18.28
CA THR A 25 57.08 3.50 -18.01
C THR A 25 55.87 3.57 -17.09
N GLN A 26 55.88 4.49 -16.10
CA GLN A 26 54.73 4.71 -15.21
C GLN A 26 53.55 5.36 -15.92
N VAL A 27 53.79 6.35 -16.79
CA VAL A 27 52.74 6.99 -17.60
C VAL A 27 52.16 6.01 -18.60
N VAL A 28 52.98 5.17 -19.24
CA VAL A 28 52.50 4.13 -20.17
C VAL A 28 51.66 3.06 -19.45
N CYS A 29 52.05 2.63 -18.23
CA CYS A 29 51.23 1.71 -17.45
C CYS A 29 49.89 2.33 -17.04
N LEU A 30 49.88 3.59 -16.57
CA LEU A 30 48.65 4.29 -16.18
C LEU A 30 47.70 4.48 -17.38
N THR A 31 48.22 4.89 -18.54
CA THR A 31 47.38 5.07 -19.74
C THR A 31 46.81 3.74 -20.24
N LEU A 32 47.59 2.66 -20.19
CA LEU A 32 47.10 1.30 -20.50
C LEU A 32 46.02 0.84 -19.51
N SER A 33 46.16 1.12 -18.21
CA SER A 33 45.13 0.79 -17.21
C SER A 33 43.83 1.55 -17.46
N PHE A 34 43.89 2.85 -17.74
CA PHE A 34 42.71 3.65 -18.07
C PHE A 34 42.04 3.20 -19.38
N LEU A 35 42.81 2.81 -20.39
CA LEU A 35 42.29 2.24 -21.63
C LEU A 35 41.57 0.91 -21.40
N ILE A 36 42.12 0.01 -20.57
CA ILE A 36 41.50 -1.27 -20.24
C ILE A 36 40.19 -1.06 -19.47
N VAL A 37 40.18 -0.16 -18.48
CA VAL A 37 38.96 0.17 -17.72
C VAL A 37 37.90 0.83 -18.63
N GLY A 38 38.31 1.72 -19.53
CA GLY A 38 37.43 2.34 -20.52
C GLY A 38 36.79 1.32 -21.47
N VAL A 39 37.58 0.36 -21.98
CA VAL A 39 37.08 -0.72 -22.84
C VAL A 39 36.13 -1.65 -22.06
N LEU A 40 36.41 -1.95 -20.79
CA LEU A 40 35.52 -2.75 -19.94
C LEU A 40 34.20 -2.04 -19.65
N PHE A 41 34.22 -0.72 -19.47
CA PHE A 41 33.01 0.08 -19.30
C PHE A 41 32.17 0.14 -20.57
N ILE A 42 32.82 0.38 -21.72
CA ILE A 42 32.14 0.43 -23.02
C ILE A 42 31.56 -0.94 -23.37
N THR A 43 32.29 -2.03 -23.16
CA THR A 43 31.80 -3.39 -23.45
C THR A 43 30.66 -3.80 -22.52
N ARG A 44 30.68 -3.42 -21.23
CA ARG A 44 29.54 -3.63 -20.31
C ARG A 44 28.32 -2.80 -20.68
N ALA A 45 28.50 -1.53 -21.05
CA ALA A 45 27.41 -0.68 -21.53
C ALA A 45 26.80 -1.24 -22.81
N TRP A 46 27.63 -1.71 -23.74
CA TRP A 46 27.19 -2.30 -25.01
C TRP A 46 26.48 -3.64 -24.82
N PHE A 47 26.96 -4.50 -23.89
CA PHE A 47 26.27 -5.73 -23.51
C PHE A 47 24.93 -5.46 -22.80
N GLY A 48 24.87 -4.41 -21.96
CA GLY A 48 23.62 -3.95 -21.34
C GLY A 48 22.60 -3.49 -22.37
N ILE A 49 23.03 -2.74 -23.39
CA ILE A 49 22.18 -2.29 -24.50
C ILE A 49 21.73 -3.47 -25.39
N LEU A 50 22.59 -4.47 -25.61
CA LEU A 50 22.24 -5.69 -26.37
C LEU A 50 21.27 -6.60 -25.61
N LEU A 51 21.40 -6.71 -24.28
CA LEU A 51 20.45 -7.43 -23.43
C LEU A 51 19.08 -6.74 -23.42
N LEU A 52 19.03 -5.41 -23.44
CA LEU A 52 17.79 -4.63 -23.54
C LEU A 52 17.14 -4.69 -24.94
N LYS A 53 17.88 -5.08 -25.99
CA LYS A 53 17.37 -5.25 -27.36
C LYS A 53 16.97 -6.68 -27.72
N SER A 54 17.09 -7.66 -26.83
CA SER A 54 16.68 -9.04 -27.11
C SER A 54 15.15 -9.19 -27.04
N PRO A 55 14.45 -9.53 -28.14
CA PRO A 55 13.03 -9.79 -28.10
C PRO A 55 12.80 -11.22 -27.61
N ARG A 56 12.94 -11.45 -26.30
CA ARG A 56 12.36 -12.62 -25.66
C ARG A 56 10.98 -12.24 -25.13
N THR A 57 9.99 -12.36 -26.01
CA THR A 57 8.60 -12.53 -25.63
C THR A 57 8.47 -13.85 -24.86
N ASN A 58 8.75 -13.82 -23.55
CA ASN A 58 8.23 -14.84 -22.67
C ASN A 58 6.72 -14.64 -22.63
N LYS A 59 6.00 -15.43 -23.42
CA LYS A 59 4.59 -15.72 -23.16
C LYS A 59 4.51 -16.24 -21.73
N PHE A 60 4.02 -15.40 -20.83
CA PHE A 60 3.58 -15.83 -19.52
C PHE A 60 2.55 -16.93 -19.75
N VAL A 61 2.87 -18.14 -19.29
CA VAL A 61 1.89 -19.22 -19.17
C VAL A 61 0.96 -18.77 -18.05
N GLU A 62 -0.26 -18.45 -18.47
CA GLU A 62 -1.38 -18.04 -17.62
C GLU A 62 -1.86 -19.29 -16.89
N GLU A 63 -1.36 -19.50 -15.67
CA GLU A 63 -1.89 -20.50 -14.75
C GLU A 63 -3.20 -19.94 -14.19
N HIS A 64 -4.32 -20.59 -14.53
CA HIS A 64 -5.66 -20.23 -14.07
C HIS A 64 -5.73 -20.29 -12.53
N ILE A 65 -5.64 -19.11 -11.93
CA ILE A 65 -5.95 -18.81 -10.54
C ILE A 65 -7.03 -17.75 -10.63
N ASP A 66 -8.13 -17.88 -9.87
CA ASP A 66 -9.30 -16.99 -9.96
C ASP A 66 -8.88 -15.50 -9.94
N ASP A 67 -8.85 -14.91 -11.15
CA ASP A 67 -8.00 -13.76 -11.48
C ASP A 67 -8.57 -12.43 -10.97
N ALA A 68 -9.85 -12.39 -10.57
CA ALA A 68 -10.54 -11.16 -10.19
C ALA A 68 -9.96 -10.52 -8.91
N LYS A 69 -9.84 -11.29 -7.81
CA LYS A 69 -9.35 -10.79 -6.52
C LYS A 69 -7.89 -10.37 -6.55
N ILE A 70 -7.07 -11.15 -7.25
CA ILE A 70 -5.64 -10.88 -7.43
C ILE A 70 -5.42 -9.71 -8.39
N ALA A 71 -6.30 -9.50 -9.38
CA ALA A 71 -6.20 -8.37 -10.29
C ALA A 71 -6.39 -7.02 -9.59
N THR A 72 -7.23 -6.93 -8.56
CA THR A 72 -7.58 -5.65 -7.93
C THR A 72 -6.49 -5.06 -7.06
N TRP A 73 -5.97 -5.78 -6.06
CA TRP A 73 -4.89 -5.22 -5.24
C TRP A 73 -3.66 -4.92 -6.10
N LEU A 74 -3.39 -5.79 -7.09
CA LEU A 74 -2.36 -5.56 -8.09
C LEU A 74 -2.64 -4.33 -8.94
N ARG A 75 -3.89 -4.05 -9.31
CA ARG A 75 -4.30 -2.85 -10.05
C ARG A 75 -4.04 -1.60 -9.22
N ARG A 76 -4.46 -1.55 -7.94
CA ARG A 76 -4.19 -0.40 -7.07
C ARG A 76 -2.70 -0.13 -6.92
N ALA A 77 -1.92 -1.15 -6.59
CA ALA A 77 -0.47 -1.03 -6.45
C ALA A 77 0.20 -0.57 -7.76
N ARG A 78 -0.31 -1.01 -8.92
CA ARG A 78 0.15 -0.51 -10.24
C ARG A 78 -0.24 0.95 -10.47
N MET A 79 -1.46 1.37 -10.13
CA MET A 79 -1.90 2.76 -10.27
C MET A 79 -1.06 3.71 -9.40
N TYR A 80 -0.72 3.29 -8.17
CA TYR A 80 0.17 4.04 -7.28
C TYR A 80 1.61 4.08 -7.82
N ALA A 81 2.09 2.99 -8.39
CA ALA A 81 3.41 2.95 -9.04
C ALA A 81 3.46 3.87 -10.28
N GLU A 82 2.40 3.92 -11.08
CA GLU A 82 2.28 4.84 -12.23
C GLU A 82 2.26 6.30 -11.78
N SER A 83 1.51 6.61 -10.72
CA SER A 83 1.54 7.92 -10.06
C SER A 83 2.96 8.30 -9.62
N THR A 84 3.70 7.35 -9.05
CA THR A 84 5.09 7.54 -8.66
C THR A 84 5.98 7.79 -9.87
N LYS A 85 5.87 6.98 -10.93
CA LYS A 85 6.64 7.12 -12.17
C LYS A 85 6.50 8.51 -12.80
N GLU A 86 5.30 9.07 -12.81
CA GLU A 86 5.02 10.38 -13.39
C GLU A 86 5.56 11.54 -12.54
N ASN A 87 5.63 11.36 -11.22
CA ASN A 87 5.90 12.45 -10.28
C ASN A 87 7.25 12.36 -9.55
N GLN A 88 8.05 11.31 -9.77
CA GLN A 88 9.29 11.08 -9.02
C GLN A 88 10.33 12.20 -9.16
N ASN A 89 10.33 12.91 -10.30
CA ASN A 89 11.22 14.05 -10.57
C ASN A 89 10.56 15.42 -10.27
N ALA A 90 9.36 15.45 -9.70
CA ALA A 90 8.69 16.68 -9.40
C ALA A 90 9.26 17.30 -8.11
N ASP A 91 9.99 18.41 -8.24
CA ASP A 91 10.39 19.28 -7.12
C ASP A 91 9.16 20.05 -6.60
N ARG A 92 8.23 19.34 -5.94
CA ARG A 92 7.12 19.97 -5.22
C ARG A 92 7.51 20.15 -3.77
N ASN A 93 7.89 21.38 -3.41
CA ASN A 93 7.94 21.83 -2.02
C ASN A 93 6.51 21.94 -1.47
N THR A 94 5.90 20.81 -1.10
CA THR A 94 4.63 20.79 -0.37
C THR A 94 4.89 20.49 1.10
N SER A 95 5.39 21.49 1.82
CA SER A 95 5.37 21.45 3.29
C SER A 95 3.92 21.62 3.74
N VAL A 96 3.24 20.51 4.08
CA VAL A 96 1.95 20.58 4.77
C VAL A 96 2.26 20.91 6.23
N SER A 97 1.93 22.13 6.67
CA SER A 97 2.11 22.51 8.08
C SER A 97 1.18 21.66 8.95
N ALA A 98 1.72 21.03 9.99
CA ALA A 98 0.91 20.36 11.00
C ALA A 98 -0.06 21.39 11.63
N SER A 99 -1.36 21.18 11.48
CA SER A 99 -2.36 21.98 12.18
C SER A 99 -2.35 21.68 13.69
N GLU A 100 -2.65 22.69 14.50
CA GLU A 100 -2.61 22.62 15.96
C GLU A 100 -3.42 21.43 16.52
N GLN A 101 -2.81 20.70 17.45
CA GLN A 101 -3.44 19.61 18.19
C GLN A 101 -4.50 20.17 19.14
N HIS A 102 -5.74 20.26 18.69
CA HIS A 102 -6.86 20.37 19.61
C HIS A 102 -7.17 19.01 20.23
N ARG A 103 -7.23 18.96 21.57
CA ARG A 103 -7.75 17.82 22.34
C ARG A 103 -9.20 17.58 21.92
N HIS A 104 -9.42 16.62 21.03
CA HIS A 104 -10.74 16.14 20.68
C HIS A 104 -11.17 15.01 21.62
N ASP A 105 -12.46 15.02 21.96
CA ASP A 105 -13.12 13.93 22.68
C ASP A 105 -13.07 12.66 21.83
N THR A 106 -12.55 11.56 22.38
CA THR A 106 -12.35 10.28 21.69
C THR A 106 -13.65 9.48 21.55
N THR A 107 -14.79 10.02 21.96
CA THR A 107 -16.10 9.40 21.77
C THR A 107 -16.45 9.30 20.28
N GLY A 108 -16.62 8.07 19.78
CA GLY A 108 -17.11 7.83 18.41
C GLY A 108 -16.05 7.41 17.38
N GLN A 109 -14.88 6.92 17.82
CA GLN A 109 -13.93 6.27 16.94
C GLN A 109 -14.52 5.00 16.31
N VAL A 110 -14.07 4.66 15.10
CA VAL A 110 -14.51 3.47 14.36
C VAL A 110 -13.35 2.53 14.05
N LEU A 111 -13.65 1.24 13.98
CA LEU A 111 -12.80 0.23 13.39
C LEU A 111 -13.57 -0.42 12.24
N VAL A 112 -13.15 -0.06 11.02
CA VAL A 112 -13.76 -0.52 9.77
C VAL A 112 -13.00 -1.74 9.27
N CYS A 113 -13.69 -2.86 9.14
CA CYS A 113 -13.10 -4.10 8.68
C CYS A 113 -13.65 -4.44 7.30
N TYR A 114 -12.78 -4.44 6.28
CA TYR A 114 -13.17 -5.00 5.00
C TYR A 114 -13.21 -6.52 5.11
N TYR A 115 -14.30 -7.10 4.61
CA TYR A 115 -14.48 -8.53 4.41
C TYR A 115 -14.67 -8.79 2.91
N THR A 116 -13.72 -9.49 2.32
CA THR A 116 -13.76 -9.87 0.91
C THR A 116 -14.57 -11.17 0.76
N ILE A 117 -15.55 -11.16 -0.13
CA ILE A 117 -16.42 -12.30 -0.42
C ILE A 117 -15.56 -13.50 -0.87
N PRO A 118 -15.71 -14.70 -0.26
CA PRO A 118 -14.98 -15.91 -0.66
C PRO A 118 -15.40 -16.38 -2.06
N GLY A 119 -14.51 -17.07 -2.78
CA GLY A 119 -14.82 -17.58 -4.12
C GLY A 119 -15.77 -18.79 -4.04
N ASP A 120 -15.67 -19.57 -2.96
CA ASP A 120 -16.63 -20.60 -2.61
C ASP A 120 -16.77 -20.66 -1.08
N LEU A 121 -18.00 -20.50 -0.60
CA LEU A 121 -18.35 -20.53 0.83
C LEU A 121 -18.04 -21.86 1.53
N ASN A 122 -17.81 -22.94 0.79
CA ASN A 122 -17.45 -24.25 1.33
C ASN A 122 -15.92 -24.45 1.45
N THR A 123 -15.15 -23.46 1.01
CA THR A 123 -13.69 -23.53 1.02
C THR A 123 -13.14 -23.34 2.43
N SER A 124 -12.42 -24.34 2.95
CA SER A 124 -11.92 -24.34 4.33
C SER A 124 -10.71 -23.42 4.58
N TRP A 125 -10.03 -22.97 3.52
CA TRP A 125 -8.90 -22.04 3.59
C TRP A 125 -9.29 -20.58 3.33
N GLU A 126 -10.56 -20.30 3.04
CA GLU A 126 -11.09 -18.94 2.96
C GLU A 126 -11.88 -18.59 4.23
N LEU A 127 -11.91 -17.30 4.57
CA LEU A 127 -12.67 -16.82 5.72
C LEU A 127 -14.18 -16.88 5.44
N SER A 128 -14.86 -17.87 6.03
CA SER A 128 -16.33 -17.92 6.08
C SER A 128 -16.89 -16.83 7.00
N PRO A 129 -18.09 -16.26 6.72
CA PRO A 129 -18.76 -15.32 7.62
C PRO A 129 -18.92 -15.85 9.06
N SER A 130 -19.07 -17.16 9.23
CA SER A 130 -19.23 -17.81 10.53
C SER A 130 -17.97 -17.78 11.42
N HIS A 131 -16.80 -17.50 10.84
CA HIS A 131 -15.53 -17.40 11.56
C HIS A 131 -15.14 -15.95 11.88
N ILE A 132 -15.95 -14.97 11.47
CA ILE A 132 -15.76 -13.57 11.84
C ILE A 132 -16.19 -13.39 13.30
N ASP A 133 -15.28 -12.90 14.14
CA ASP A 133 -15.64 -12.45 15.49
C ASP A 133 -16.35 -11.09 15.37
N PRO A 134 -17.65 -10.98 15.71
CA PRO A 134 -18.41 -9.74 15.52
C PRO A 134 -18.00 -8.61 16.47
N HIS A 135 -17.22 -8.89 17.53
CA HIS A 135 -16.84 -7.91 18.54
C HIS A 135 -15.52 -7.18 18.23
N ILE A 136 -14.79 -7.59 17.18
CA ILE A 136 -13.48 -6.99 16.87
C ILE A 136 -13.58 -5.75 15.97
N CYS A 137 -14.75 -5.47 15.40
CA CYS A 137 -14.99 -4.36 14.46
C CYS A 137 -16.23 -3.56 14.88
N THR A 138 -16.26 -2.26 14.60
CA THR A 138 -17.51 -1.49 14.73
C THR A 138 -18.30 -1.47 13.42
N HIS A 139 -17.60 -1.57 12.29
CA HIS A 139 -18.18 -1.65 10.96
C HIS A 139 -17.53 -2.80 10.19
N ILE A 140 -18.34 -3.63 9.52
CA ILE A 140 -17.88 -4.56 8.50
C ILE A 140 -18.38 -4.06 7.15
N ILE A 141 -17.46 -3.87 6.22
CA ILE A 141 -17.75 -3.54 4.83
C ILE A 141 -17.56 -4.81 4.00
N VAL A 142 -18.65 -5.32 3.43
CA VAL A 142 -18.65 -6.53 2.58
C VAL A 142 -18.34 -6.13 1.14
N GLY A 143 -17.20 -6.61 0.65
CA GLY A 143 -16.64 -6.29 -0.65
C GLY A 143 -16.55 -7.52 -1.57
N PHE A 144 -16.91 -7.47 -2.85
CA PHE A 144 -17.39 -6.28 -3.55
C PHE A 144 -18.49 -6.63 -4.55
N ALA A 145 -19.52 -5.80 -4.53
CA ALA A 145 -20.50 -5.71 -5.59
C ALA A 145 -19.89 -5.02 -6.83
N GLY A 146 -20.44 -5.36 -8.00
CA GLY A 146 -20.12 -4.70 -9.25
C GLY A 146 -21.04 -3.51 -9.54
N VAL A 147 -20.65 -2.71 -10.52
CA VAL A 147 -21.54 -1.73 -11.18
C VAL A 147 -21.79 -2.22 -12.60
N VAL A 148 -22.98 -2.75 -12.85
CA VAL A 148 -23.35 -3.34 -14.14
C VAL A 148 -24.64 -2.69 -14.62
N ASN A 149 -24.68 -2.21 -15.86
CA ASN A 149 -25.85 -1.56 -16.47
C ASN A 149 -26.44 -0.42 -15.60
N ASN A 150 -25.57 0.37 -14.97
CA ASN A 150 -25.91 1.48 -14.07
C ASN A 150 -26.73 1.03 -12.84
N THR A 151 -26.51 -0.21 -12.38
CA THR A 151 -27.09 -0.76 -11.16
C THR A 151 -26.01 -1.43 -10.32
N LEU A 152 -26.23 -1.47 -9.01
CA LEU A 152 -25.43 -2.24 -8.07
C LEU A 152 -25.74 -3.73 -8.28
N ASP A 153 -24.70 -4.51 -8.57
CA ASP A 153 -24.78 -5.93 -8.91
C ASP A 153 -24.08 -6.77 -7.86
N ILE A 154 -24.81 -7.69 -7.22
CA ILE A 154 -24.29 -8.56 -6.17
C ILE A 154 -24.06 -10.00 -6.64
N GLY A 155 -24.27 -10.28 -7.93
CA GLY A 155 -24.18 -11.64 -8.46
C GLY A 155 -24.99 -12.66 -7.62
N ASP A 156 -24.35 -13.78 -7.32
CA ASP A 156 -24.91 -14.85 -6.49
C ASP A 156 -24.53 -14.72 -4.99
N ASP A 157 -24.01 -13.56 -4.57
CA ASP A 157 -23.45 -13.36 -3.23
C ASP A 157 -24.48 -13.04 -2.14
N ALA A 158 -25.78 -13.07 -2.46
CA ALA A 158 -26.86 -12.85 -1.50
C ALA A 158 -26.70 -13.65 -0.18
N PRO A 159 -26.33 -14.95 -0.19
CA PRO A 159 -26.10 -15.71 1.05
C PRO A 159 -24.96 -15.17 1.92
N VAL A 160 -23.98 -14.49 1.33
CA VAL A 160 -22.86 -13.89 2.06
C VAL A 160 -23.34 -12.68 2.85
N TYR A 161 -24.08 -11.78 2.19
CA TYR A 161 -24.65 -10.61 2.84
C TYR A 161 -25.59 -11.00 3.99
N GLU A 162 -26.47 -11.98 3.78
CA GLU A 162 -27.36 -12.49 4.83
C GLU A 162 -26.59 -13.00 6.07
N ARG A 163 -25.52 -13.79 5.85
CA ARG A 163 -24.72 -14.36 6.95
C ARG A 163 -23.91 -13.30 7.70
N VAL A 164 -23.34 -12.32 7.00
CA VAL A 164 -22.59 -11.24 7.66
C VAL A 164 -23.54 -10.32 8.43
N VAL A 165 -24.72 -9.98 7.87
CA VAL A 165 -25.74 -9.20 8.58
C VAL A 165 -26.23 -9.93 9.83
N ALA A 166 -26.36 -11.26 9.79
CA ALA A 166 -26.74 -12.07 10.95
C ALA A 166 -25.77 -11.96 12.13
N LEU A 167 -24.52 -11.52 11.93
CA LEU A 167 -23.56 -11.24 13.02
C LEU A 167 -24.06 -10.14 13.97
N LYS A 168 -24.96 -9.26 13.51
CA LYS A 168 -25.61 -8.24 14.35
C LYS A 168 -26.49 -8.85 15.46
N ASN A 169 -26.87 -10.12 15.34
CA ASN A 169 -27.56 -10.83 16.43
C ASN A 169 -26.63 -11.11 17.62
N LEU A 170 -25.31 -11.16 17.38
CA LEU A 170 -24.30 -11.37 18.41
C LEU A 170 -23.73 -10.03 18.91
N GLU A 171 -23.59 -9.04 18.03
CA GLU A 171 -23.19 -7.68 18.39
C GLU A 171 -24.19 -6.65 17.81
N PRO A 172 -25.20 -6.22 18.58
CA PRO A 172 -26.26 -5.33 18.08
C PRO A 172 -25.77 -3.95 17.63
N ASN A 173 -24.61 -3.49 18.08
CA ASN A 173 -24.05 -2.19 17.67
C ASN A 173 -23.28 -2.25 16.35
N LEU A 174 -22.93 -3.46 15.88
CA LEU A 174 -22.20 -3.69 14.64
C LEU A 174 -22.97 -3.08 13.46
N LYS A 175 -22.22 -2.40 12.59
CA LYS A 175 -22.71 -1.91 11.30
C LYS A 175 -22.21 -2.80 10.18
N VAL A 176 -23.11 -3.26 9.31
CA VAL A 176 -22.75 -4.06 8.14
C VAL A 176 -23.13 -3.28 6.89
N MET A 177 -22.15 -3.01 6.05
CA MET A 177 -22.28 -2.20 4.85
C MET A 177 -21.86 -3.01 3.62
N ILE A 178 -22.29 -2.57 2.44
CA ILE A 178 -21.87 -3.14 1.14
C ILE A 178 -20.94 -2.16 0.43
N SER A 179 -19.87 -2.65 -0.18
CA SER A 179 -18.98 -1.86 -1.03
C SER A 179 -19.11 -2.26 -2.50
N ALA A 180 -19.07 -1.26 -3.38
CA ALA A 180 -19.03 -1.46 -4.83
C ALA A 180 -17.75 -0.91 -5.43
N GLY A 181 -17.17 -1.67 -6.37
CA GLY A 181 -15.89 -1.34 -7.00
C GLY A 181 -14.82 -2.34 -6.64
N GLY A 182 -13.63 -1.87 -6.27
CA GLY A 182 -12.49 -2.70 -5.85
C GLY A 182 -12.28 -3.91 -6.77
N ASN A 183 -12.76 -5.08 -6.34
CA ASN A 183 -12.61 -6.41 -6.96
C ASN A 183 -13.11 -6.54 -8.42
N ASN A 184 -14.19 -5.83 -8.80
CA ASN A 184 -14.96 -6.16 -10.01
C ASN A 184 -15.04 -5.04 -11.06
N GLU A 185 -14.08 -4.13 -11.10
CA GLU A 185 -14.01 -3.09 -12.15
C GLU A 185 -13.59 -3.60 -13.55
N LEU A 186 -13.68 -4.91 -13.82
CA LEU A 186 -13.47 -5.49 -15.16
C LEU A 186 -14.40 -4.88 -16.23
N HIS A 187 -15.46 -4.16 -15.83
CA HIS A 187 -16.49 -3.62 -16.72
C HIS A 187 -16.58 -2.08 -16.80
N ASN A 188 -15.63 -1.31 -16.22
CA ASN A 188 -15.66 0.17 -16.26
C ASN A 188 -17.03 0.78 -15.86
N GLY A 189 -17.73 0.12 -14.92
CA GLY A 189 -19.14 0.42 -14.62
C GLY A 189 -19.36 1.82 -14.04
N PHE A 190 -18.43 2.30 -13.20
CA PHE A 190 -18.52 3.62 -12.60
C PHE A 190 -18.48 4.75 -13.64
N SER A 191 -17.51 4.71 -14.56
CA SER A 191 -17.35 5.74 -15.59
C SER A 191 -18.63 5.96 -16.39
N GLU A 192 -19.33 4.90 -16.81
CA GLU A 192 -20.64 4.99 -17.48
C GLU A 192 -21.76 5.43 -16.53
N MET A 193 -21.80 4.86 -15.32
CA MET A 193 -22.85 5.14 -14.35
C MET A 193 -22.89 6.61 -13.91
N VAL A 194 -21.74 7.28 -13.80
CA VAL A 194 -21.70 8.67 -13.34
C VAL A 194 -21.98 9.69 -14.45
N LYS A 195 -21.92 9.32 -15.74
CA LYS A 195 -21.94 10.25 -16.90
C LYS A 195 -23.10 11.23 -16.91
N ASN A 196 -24.26 10.81 -16.41
CA ASN A 196 -25.45 11.65 -16.40
C ASN A 196 -26.38 11.30 -15.23
N HIS A 197 -27.28 12.22 -14.92
CA HIS A 197 -28.22 12.12 -13.81
C HIS A 197 -29.13 10.87 -13.90
N ALA A 198 -29.56 10.47 -15.10
CA ALA A 198 -30.44 9.31 -15.25
C ALA A 198 -29.74 8.00 -14.86
N ASN A 199 -28.47 7.83 -15.25
CA ASN A 199 -27.65 6.68 -14.88
C ASN A 199 -27.42 6.63 -13.36
N ARG A 200 -27.01 7.75 -12.75
CA ARG A 200 -26.82 7.86 -11.30
C ARG A 200 -28.10 7.56 -10.54
N LYS A 201 -29.23 8.11 -10.97
CA LYS A 201 -30.53 7.85 -10.34
C LYS A 201 -30.88 6.35 -10.35
N LYS A 202 -30.66 5.66 -11.48
CA LYS A 202 -30.89 4.21 -11.58
C LYS A 202 -30.00 3.45 -10.59
N PHE A 203 -28.73 3.84 -10.49
CA PHE A 203 -27.78 3.24 -9.56
C PHE A 203 -28.19 3.46 -8.10
N ILE A 204 -28.48 4.69 -7.71
CA ILE A 204 -28.93 5.05 -6.35
C ILE A 204 -30.18 4.27 -5.95
N GLN A 205 -31.15 4.10 -6.86
CA GLN A 205 -32.34 3.29 -6.60
C GLN A 205 -31.99 1.82 -6.34
N SER A 206 -31.05 1.24 -7.09
CA SER A 206 -30.59 -0.13 -6.83
C SER A 206 -29.86 -0.27 -5.49
N VAL A 207 -29.04 0.71 -5.10
CA VAL A 207 -28.38 0.76 -3.78
C VAL A 207 -29.42 0.79 -2.66
N LEU A 208 -30.44 1.64 -2.76
CA LEU A 208 -31.52 1.73 -1.77
C LEU A 208 -32.33 0.43 -1.65
N ASN A 209 -32.56 -0.25 -2.78
CA ASN A 209 -33.26 -1.53 -2.78
C ASN A 209 -32.42 -2.62 -2.10
N ILE A 210 -31.14 -2.75 -2.43
CA ILE A 210 -30.26 -3.77 -1.85
C ILE A 210 -30.05 -3.54 -0.36
N THR A 211 -29.76 -2.29 0.05
CA THR A 211 -29.60 -1.94 1.47
C THR A 211 -30.85 -2.27 2.29
N LYS A 212 -32.04 -2.01 1.75
CA LYS A 212 -33.31 -2.36 2.38
C LYS A 212 -33.54 -3.87 2.45
N THR A 213 -33.29 -4.60 1.36
CA THR A 213 -33.53 -6.05 1.26
C THR A 213 -32.68 -6.84 2.25
N PHE A 214 -31.40 -6.47 2.38
CA PHE A 214 -30.46 -7.19 3.25
C PHE A 214 -30.29 -6.53 4.62
N HIS A 215 -31.05 -5.49 4.95
CA HIS A 215 -30.95 -4.75 6.22
C HIS A 215 -29.53 -4.21 6.52
N LEU A 216 -28.87 -3.73 5.48
CA LEU A 216 -27.53 -3.13 5.57
C LEU A 216 -27.60 -1.72 6.17
N ASP A 217 -26.57 -1.34 6.90
CA ASP A 217 -26.46 -0.05 7.58
C ASP A 217 -25.86 1.05 6.70
N GLY A 218 -25.40 0.73 5.48
CA GLY A 218 -24.80 1.71 4.60
C GLY A 218 -24.18 1.17 3.33
N PHE A 219 -23.58 2.09 2.58
CA PHE A 219 -22.94 1.87 1.30
C PHE A 219 -21.56 2.53 1.26
N ASP A 220 -20.58 1.80 0.74
CA ASP A 220 -19.21 2.25 0.53
C ASP A 220 -18.89 2.31 -0.97
N VAL A 221 -18.36 3.45 -1.43
CA VAL A 221 -17.95 3.62 -2.83
C VAL A 221 -16.44 3.40 -2.93
N ASP A 222 -16.02 2.37 -3.65
CA ASP A 222 -14.61 2.02 -3.87
C ASP A 222 -14.24 2.09 -5.36
N TRP A 223 -14.43 3.28 -5.96
CA TRP A 223 -14.02 3.54 -7.34
C TRP A 223 -12.53 3.92 -7.38
N GLU A 224 -11.71 3.06 -7.99
CA GLU A 224 -10.26 3.22 -8.09
C GLU A 224 -9.77 3.51 -9.53
N PHE A 225 -9.51 4.76 -9.95
CA PHE A 225 -9.89 6.03 -9.32
C PHE A 225 -10.54 6.94 -10.37
N PRO A 226 -11.50 7.80 -9.99
CA PRO A 226 -12.14 8.72 -10.93
C PRO A 226 -11.10 9.59 -11.66
N ALA A 227 -11.25 9.81 -12.95
CA ALA A 227 -10.39 10.70 -13.76
C ALA A 227 -8.88 10.33 -13.79
N TRP A 228 -8.48 9.16 -13.28
CA TRP A 228 -7.08 8.73 -13.24
C TRP A 228 -6.68 7.97 -14.51
N LEU A 229 -5.39 8.02 -14.89
CA LEU A 229 -4.81 7.31 -16.05
C LEU A 229 -5.47 7.58 -17.40
N GLY A 230 -5.72 8.86 -17.71
CA GLY A 230 -6.27 9.26 -19.01
C GLY A 230 -7.76 9.04 -19.17
N ALA A 231 -8.48 8.74 -18.07
CA ALA A 231 -9.93 8.79 -18.01
C ALA A 231 -10.45 10.24 -18.18
N ASP A 232 -11.77 10.39 -18.37
CA ASP A 232 -12.39 11.69 -18.56
C ASP A 232 -12.27 12.55 -17.29
N GLU A 233 -11.62 13.71 -17.39
CA GLU A 233 -11.41 14.62 -16.24
C GLU A 233 -12.73 15.07 -15.58
N ARG A 234 -13.84 15.04 -16.33
CA ARG A 234 -15.18 15.36 -15.80
C ARG A 234 -15.68 14.31 -14.79
N GLU A 235 -15.09 13.12 -14.75
CA GLU A 235 -15.40 12.10 -13.75
C GLU A 235 -15.21 12.61 -12.32
N LYS A 236 -14.24 13.52 -12.08
CA LYS A 236 -14.08 14.19 -10.79
C LYS A 236 -15.36 14.91 -10.35
N ILE A 237 -15.97 15.67 -11.27
CA ILE A 237 -17.19 16.44 -11.01
C ILE A 237 -18.39 15.48 -10.91
N HIS A 238 -18.48 14.51 -11.81
CA HIS A 238 -19.57 13.53 -11.80
C HIS A 238 -19.57 12.65 -10.55
N PHE A 239 -18.39 12.36 -10.00
CA PHE A 239 -18.24 11.63 -8.76
C PHE A 239 -18.77 12.43 -7.56
N ALA A 240 -18.45 13.72 -7.47
CA ALA A 240 -19.01 14.59 -6.43
C ALA A 240 -20.54 14.68 -6.53
N GLN A 241 -21.09 14.80 -7.75
CA GLN A 241 -22.54 14.78 -7.99
C GLN A 241 -23.18 13.46 -7.55
N LEU A 242 -22.52 12.31 -7.78
CA LEU A 242 -23.00 11.02 -7.30
C LEU A 242 -23.13 11.00 -5.77
N LEU A 243 -22.13 11.47 -5.04
CA LEU A 243 -22.14 11.49 -3.57
C LEU A 243 -23.21 12.42 -3.02
N GLN A 244 -23.38 13.60 -3.65
CA GLN A 244 -24.46 14.53 -3.33
C GLN A 244 -25.84 13.89 -3.50
N GLU A 245 -26.06 13.23 -4.65
CA GLU A 245 -27.34 12.58 -4.96
C GLU A 245 -27.60 11.36 -4.05
N LEU A 246 -26.57 10.56 -3.74
CA LEU A 246 -26.66 9.45 -2.78
C LEU A 246 -27.09 9.93 -1.40
N ARG A 247 -26.39 10.93 -0.82
CA ARG A 247 -26.73 11.48 0.50
C ARG A 247 -28.17 11.96 0.55
N LYS A 248 -28.59 12.74 -0.45
CA LYS A 248 -29.95 13.27 -0.56
C LYS A 248 -31.01 12.18 -0.60
N GLU A 249 -30.79 11.12 -1.37
CA GLU A 249 -31.77 10.03 -1.48
C GLU A 249 -31.73 9.10 -0.25
N PHE A 250 -30.57 8.95 0.41
CA PHE A 250 -30.47 8.25 1.69
C PHE A 250 -31.30 8.96 2.77
N ASP A 251 -31.17 10.29 2.88
CA ASP A 251 -31.95 11.10 3.83
C ASP A 251 -33.46 11.01 3.58
N ARG A 252 -33.87 10.94 2.31
CA ARG A 252 -35.29 10.82 1.90
C ARG A 252 -35.86 9.42 2.10
N SER A 253 -35.02 8.39 2.06
CA SER A 253 -35.46 7.00 2.12
C SER A 253 -36.04 6.59 3.48
N GLY A 254 -35.74 7.36 4.54
CA GLY A 254 -36.03 7.00 5.93
C GLY A 254 -35.10 5.92 6.50
N GLN A 255 -34.20 5.35 5.67
CA GLN A 255 -33.14 4.47 6.12
C GLN A 255 -31.99 5.32 6.69
N LYS A 256 -31.56 5.04 7.93
CA LYS A 256 -30.39 5.71 8.53
C LYS A 256 -29.10 5.11 7.96
N LEU A 257 -28.85 5.35 6.68
CA LEU A 257 -27.71 4.79 5.95
C LEU A 257 -26.45 5.65 6.09
N ILE A 258 -25.34 4.96 6.36
CA ILE A 258 -23.98 5.47 6.34
C ILE A 258 -23.48 5.47 4.88
N LEU A 259 -22.84 6.56 4.46
CA LEU A 259 -22.18 6.69 3.16
C LEU A 259 -20.68 6.91 3.34
N THR A 260 -19.87 5.97 2.86
CA THR A 260 -18.40 6.06 2.92
C THR A 260 -17.78 5.95 1.54
N VAL A 261 -16.51 6.33 1.45
CA VAL A 261 -15.74 6.23 0.21
C VAL A 261 -14.34 5.73 0.54
N ALA A 262 -13.89 4.67 -0.14
CA ALA A 262 -12.48 4.29 -0.16
C ALA A 262 -11.71 5.18 -1.14
N VAL A 263 -10.64 5.81 -0.67
CA VAL A 263 -9.96 6.89 -1.41
C VAL A 263 -8.45 6.72 -1.49
N ALA A 264 -7.87 7.27 -2.57
CA ALA A 264 -6.44 7.21 -2.81
C ALA A 264 -5.61 7.97 -1.77
N ALA A 265 -4.41 7.48 -1.50
CA ALA A 265 -3.43 8.12 -0.63
C ALA A 265 -2.38 8.99 -1.37
N PRO A 266 -1.88 8.64 -2.57
CA PRO A 266 -0.88 9.44 -3.26
C PRO A 266 -1.43 10.80 -3.73
N GLN A 267 -0.71 11.88 -3.41
CA GLN A 267 -1.17 13.26 -3.65
C GLN A 267 -1.60 13.54 -5.11
N ALA A 268 -0.92 12.95 -6.10
CA ALA A 268 -1.22 13.21 -7.50
C ALA A 268 -2.57 12.63 -7.92
N ILE A 269 -2.93 11.44 -7.40
CA ILE A 269 -4.26 10.85 -7.61
C ILE A 269 -5.29 11.71 -6.88
N VAL A 270 -5.00 12.14 -5.66
CA VAL A 270 -5.91 12.99 -4.88
C VAL A 270 -6.27 14.28 -5.61
N ASP A 271 -5.27 14.98 -6.17
CA ASP A 271 -5.45 16.20 -6.95
C ASP A 271 -6.36 16.00 -8.17
N GLN A 272 -6.17 14.89 -8.88
CA GLN A 272 -6.88 14.58 -10.11
C GLN A 272 -8.32 14.09 -9.86
N SER A 273 -8.52 13.27 -8.83
CA SER A 273 -9.73 12.44 -8.69
C SER A 273 -10.82 13.04 -7.79
N TYR A 274 -10.48 13.94 -6.85
CA TYR A 274 -11.40 14.26 -5.75
C TYR A 274 -11.66 15.75 -5.54
N SER A 275 -12.94 16.13 -5.46
CA SER A 275 -13.40 17.43 -4.99
C SER A 275 -13.62 17.39 -3.48
N ILE A 276 -12.53 17.40 -2.71
CA ILE A 276 -12.52 17.05 -1.28
C ILE A 276 -13.52 17.87 -0.42
N PRO A 277 -13.61 19.21 -0.53
CA PRO A 277 -14.57 19.98 0.26
C PRO A 277 -16.03 19.60 -0.02
N GLU A 278 -16.37 19.37 -1.29
CA GLU A 278 -17.72 18.96 -1.71
C GLU A 278 -18.04 17.54 -1.23
N MET A 279 -17.07 16.61 -1.32
CA MET A 279 -17.22 15.27 -0.77
C MET A 279 -17.50 15.29 0.73
N ALA A 280 -16.77 16.12 1.49
CA ALA A 280 -16.89 16.22 2.94
C ALA A 280 -18.29 16.63 3.42
N GLU A 281 -19.07 17.32 2.60
CA GLU A 281 -20.47 17.69 2.90
C GLU A 281 -21.44 16.52 2.77
N HIS A 282 -21.09 15.47 2.03
CA HIS A 282 -22.05 14.44 1.61
C HIS A 282 -21.76 13.05 2.17
N ILE A 283 -20.55 12.80 2.67
CA ILE A 283 -20.15 11.49 3.20
C ILE A 283 -20.00 11.53 4.72
N ASP A 284 -20.16 10.37 5.37
CA ASP A 284 -19.94 10.20 6.80
C ASP A 284 -18.45 10.19 7.14
N PHE A 285 -17.66 9.42 6.40
CA PHE A 285 -16.19 9.41 6.47
C PHE A 285 -15.55 8.76 5.23
N ILE A 286 -14.26 9.00 5.03
CA ILE A 286 -13.42 8.30 4.05
C ILE A 286 -12.66 7.14 4.69
N ASN A 287 -12.46 6.07 3.91
CA ASN A 287 -11.50 5.00 4.19
C ASN A 287 -10.23 5.28 3.36
N LEU A 288 -9.23 5.91 3.98
CA LEU A 288 -7.98 6.27 3.29
C LEU A 288 -7.13 5.02 3.04
N MET A 289 -6.91 4.67 1.77
CA MET A 289 -6.12 3.51 1.36
C MET A 289 -4.61 3.80 1.42
N SER A 290 -4.12 4.02 2.64
CA SER A 290 -2.74 4.39 2.97
C SER A 290 -1.79 3.19 3.04
N TYR A 291 -1.78 2.39 1.97
CA TYR A 291 -0.95 1.20 1.73
C TYR A 291 -0.69 1.08 0.22
N ASP A 292 0.07 0.08 -0.21
CA ASP A 292 0.55 -0.11 -1.58
C ASP A 292 1.43 1.05 -2.10
N TYR A 293 2.03 1.83 -1.21
CA TYR A 293 2.91 2.95 -1.58
C TYR A 293 4.12 2.48 -2.39
N HIS A 294 4.64 1.30 -2.03
CA HIS A 294 5.76 0.69 -2.70
C HIS A 294 5.46 -0.76 -3.02
N PHE A 295 5.60 -1.09 -4.30
CA PHE A 295 5.35 -2.40 -4.87
C PHE A 295 6.34 -2.67 -5.99
N TYR A 296 6.66 -3.94 -6.27
CA TYR A 296 7.60 -4.26 -7.34
C TYR A 296 7.03 -3.85 -8.70
N VAL A 297 7.75 -2.97 -9.39
CA VAL A 297 7.55 -2.64 -10.80
C VAL A 297 8.88 -2.65 -11.52
N TRP A 298 8.90 -3.15 -12.76
CA TRP A 298 10.14 -3.40 -13.50
C TRP A 298 10.98 -2.13 -13.76
N TYR A 299 10.36 -0.95 -13.82
CA TYR A 299 11.03 0.34 -14.05
C TYR A 299 11.50 1.02 -12.76
N PHE A 300 11.05 0.54 -11.59
CA PHE A 300 11.55 0.96 -10.28
C PHE A 300 11.79 -0.30 -9.41
N PRO A 301 12.77 -1.15 -9.78
CA PRO A 301 12.89 -2.52 -9.28
C PRO A 301 13.69 -2.57 -7.97
N VAL A 302 13.23 -1.86 -6.94
CA VAL A 302 13.87 -1.82 -5.62
C VAL A 302 12.88 -2.16 -4.51
N THR A 303 13.38 -2.79 -3.44
CA THR A 303 12.57 -3.11 -2.24
C THR A 303 12.19 -1.84 -1.50
N ASP A 304 10.97 -1.75 -0.98
CA ASP A 304 10.59 -0.68 -0.05
C ASP A 304 9.31 -1.05 0.73
N LEU A 305 8.87 -0.17 1.62
CA LEU A 305 7.83 -0.44 2.61
C LEU A 305 6.41 -0.29 2.04
N ASN A 306 5.54 -1.27 2.27
CA ASN A 306 4.14 -1.25 1.82
C ASN A 306 3.37 -0.02 2.36
N ALA A 307 3.44 0.19 3.68
CA ALA A 307 2.64 1.20 4.38
C ALA A 307 3.42 1.95 5.48
N PRO A 308 4.53 2.65 5.16
CA PRO A 308 5.29 3.41 6.15
C PRO A 308 4.43 4.47 6.86
N LEU A 309 4.49 4.56 8.19
CA LEU A 309 3.77 5.59 8.94
C LEU A 309 4.35 6.99 8.68
N PHE A 310 5.68 7.07 8.65
CA PHE A 310 6.45 8.31 8.43
C PHE A 310 7.49 8.11 7.33
N PRO A 311 7.91 9.20 6.66
CA PRO A 311 9.02 9.12 5.73
C PRO A 311 10.34 8.89 6.47
N ARG A 312 11.33 8.37 5.75
CA ARG A 312 12.73 8.28 6.19
C ARG A 312 13.46 9.57 5.86
N CYS A 313 14.48 9.90 6.64
CA CYS A 313 15.31 11.09 6.41
C CYS A 313 16.03 11.11 5.05
N THR A 314 16.20 9.95 4.40
CA THR A 314 16.81 9.81 3.09
C THR A 314 15.83 10.00 1.93
N GLU A 315 14.53 10.08 2.21
CA GLU A 315 13.50 10.30 1.19
C GLU A 315 13.33 11.79 0.92
N ALA A 316 13.22 12.15 -0.36
CA ALA A 316 13.03 13.51 -0.82
C ALA A 316 11.98 13.58 -1.93
N GLY A 317 11.47 14.78 -2.19
CA GLY A 317 10.50 15.05 -3.26
C GLY A 317 9.24 14.19 -3.11
N TYR A 318 8.76 13.65 -4.24
CA TYR A 318 7.55 12.84 -4.25
C TYR A 318 7.63 11.60 -3.37
N LEU A 319 8.79 10.93 -3.27
CA LEU A 319 8.93 9.73 -2.45
C LEU A 319 8.70 10.02 -0.95
N SER A 320 9.09 11.20 -0.48
CA SER A 320 8.85 11.63 0.92
C SER A 320 7.37 11.83 1.25
N THR A 321 6.49 11.81 0.24
CA THR A 321 5.03 11.92 0.40
C THR A 321 4.32 10.58 0.50
N LEU A 322 5.01 9.47 0.21
CA LEU A 322 4.44 8.13 0.13
C LEU A 322 4.41 7.45 1.51
N ASN A 323 3.70 8.06 2.46
CA ASN A 323 3.53 7.54 3.82
C ASN A 323 2.18 7.97 4.42
N VAL A 324 1.71 7.20 5.41
CA VAL A 324 0.41 7.37 6.06
C VAL A 324 0.25 8.79 6.62
N ASN A 325 1.26 9.33 7.31
CA ASN A 325 1.18 10.65 7.92
C ASN A 325 1.00 11.75 6.87
N PHE A 326 1.83 11.76 5.82
CA PHE A 326 1.70 12.77 4.77
C PHE A 326 0.32 12.70 4.10
N SER A 327 -0.11 11.52 3.68
CA SER A 327 -1.40 11.37 2.99
C SER A 327 -2.57 11.85 3.86
N ALA A 328 -2.60 11.50 5.14
CA ALA A 328 -3.65 11.96 6.04
C ALA A 328 -3.66 13.49 6.22
N GLN A 329 -2.49 14.12 6.43
CA GLN A 329 -2.41 15.57 6.53
C GLN A 329 -2.75 16.27 5.20
N TYR A 330 -2.44 15.64 4.07
CA TYR A 330 -2.77 16.17 2.76
C TYR A 330 -4.29 16.22 2.53
N TRP A 331 -5.02 15.15 2.89
CA TRP A 331 -6.48 15.14 2.87
C TRP A 331 -7.09 16.24 3.74
N ILE A 332 -6.52 16.48 4.93
CA ILE A 332 -6.93 17.59 5.81
C ILE A 332 -6.66 18.93 5.14
N ALA A 333 -5.46 19.14 4.60
CA ALA A 333 -5.08 20.38 3.93
C ALA A 333 -5.95 20.68 2.70
N LYS A 334 -6.51 19.65 2.07
CA LYS A 334 -7.47 19.76 0.97
C LYS A 334 -8.92 19.98 1.40
N GLY A 335 -9.21 19.98 2.70
CA GLY A 335 -10.50 20.32 3.27
C GLY A 335 -11.32 19.15 3.83
N MET A 336 -10.77 17.94 3.96
CA MET A 336 -11.47 16.85 4.64
C MET A 336 -11.36 17.03 6.17
N PRO A 337 -12.48 17.07 6.91
CA PRO A 337 -12.44 17.13 8.37
C PRO A 337 -11.71 15.91 8.93
N ARG A 338 -10.83 16.14 9.91
CA ARG A 338 -9.97 15.12 10.52
C ARG A 338 -10.80 13.97 11.14
N GLU A 339 -11.91 14.33 11.76
CA GLU A 339 -12.92 13.44 12.35
C GLU A 339 -13.75 12.67 11.32
N LYS A 340 -13.50 12.85 10.01
CA LYS A 340 -14.05 12.07 8.91
C LYS A 340 -13.01 11.21 8.19
N ILE A 341 -11.77 11.13 8.69
CA ILE A 341 -10.71 10.33 8.06
C ILE A 341 -10.47 9.04 8.86
N VAL A 342 -10.76 7.90 8.26
CA VAL A 342 -10.41 6.56 8.75
C VAL A 342 -9.14 6.10 8.03
N ILE A 343 -8.12 5.72 8.80
CA ILE A 343 -6.77 5.41 8.27
C ILE A 343 -6.64 3.92 7.97
N GLY A 344 -6.28 3.58 6.73
CA GLY A 344 -6.09 2.20 6.29
C GLY A 344 -4.80 1.55 6.79
N ILE A 345 -4.93 0.32 7.28
CA ILE A 345 -3.86 -0.56 7.75
C ILE A 345 -3.95 -1.87 6.98
N PRO A 346 -2.90 -2.29 6.25
CA PRO A 346 -2.93 -3.55 5.51
C PRO A 346 -2.67 -4.73 6.44
N ALA A 347 -3.48 -5.78 6.33
CA ALA A 347 -3.21 -7.10 6.94
C ALA A 347 -2.40 -8.02 6.00
N TYR A 348 -1.80 -7.46 4.97
CA TYR A 348 -0.96 -8.14 4.00
C TYR A 348 0.37 -7.41 3.82
N GLY A 349 1.31 -8.07 3.16
CA GLY A 349 2.61 -7.52 2.79
C GLY A 349 2.89 -7.59 1.29
N HIS A 350 3.99 -6.96 0.91
CA HIS A 350 4.54 -7.04 -0.44
C HIS A 350 5.84 -7.82 -0.49
N THR A 351 5.93 -8.75 -1.44
CA THR A 351 7.10 -9.63 -1.61
C THR A 351 7.94 -9.24 -2.82
N TYR A 352 9.26 -9.33 -2.62
CA TYR A 352 10.29 -9.02 -3.61
C TYR A 352 11.27 -10.19 -3.70
N LYS A 353 11.79 -10.42 -4.90
CA LYS A 353 12.92 -11.31 -5.14
C LYS A 353 14.19 -10.49 -5.30
N LEU A 354 14.99 -10.40 -4.24
CA LEU A 354 16.27 -9.70 -4.24
C LEU A 354 17.17 -10.19 -5.38
N ASP A 355 17.95 -9.30 -5.98
CA ASP A 355 19.00 -9.68 -6.94
C ASP A 355 20.14 -10.42 -6.26
N ASN A 356 20.56 -9.89 -5.11
CA ASN A 356 21.63 -10.43 -4.28
C ASN A 356 21.11 -10.58 -2.84
N PRO A 357 21.10 -11.79 -2.26
CA PRO A 357 20.62 -12.01 -0.89
C PRO A 357 21.44 -11.27 0.19
N VAL A 358 22.69 -10.87 -0.12
CA VAL A 358 23.54 -10.09 0.79
C VAL A 358 23.13 -8.61 0.82
N ASN A 359 22.44 -8.12 -0.22
CA ASN A 359 21.86 -6.79 -0.23
C ASN A 359 20.35 -6.90 0.03
N HIS A 360 19.96 -6.82 1.30
CA HIS A 360 18.60 -7.06 1.79
C HIS A 360 18.02 -5.84 2.52
N GLY A 361 18.67 -4.68 2.40
CA GLY A 361 18.19 -3.43 2.98
C GLY A 361 16.96 -2.87 2.27
N LEU A 362 16.52 -1.71 2.74
CA LEU A 362 15.59 -0.87 1.98
C LEU A 362 16.27 -0.38 0.69
N GLN A 363 15.49 -0.23 -0.36
CA GLN A 363 15.93 0.15 -1.71
C GLN A 363 16.97 -0.81 -2.32
N ALA A 364 16.99 -2.07 -1.89
CA ALA A 364 17.82 -3.10 -2.48
C ALA A 364 17.27 -3.51 -3.86
N PRO A 365 18.14 -3.74 -4.88
CA PRO A 365 17.70 -4.21 -6.19
C PRO A 365 16.97 -5.55 -6.14
N ALA A 366 15.85 -5.63 -6.85
CA ALA A 366 14.99 -6.80 -6.98
C ALA A 366 14.79 -7.18 -8.45
N SER A 367 14.69 -8.49 -8.72
CA SER A 367 14.49 -9.07 -10.06
C SER A 367 13.03 -9.42 -10.35
N GLY A 368 12.12 -9.21 -9.40
CA GLY A 368 10.74 -9.68 -9.52
C GLY A 368 10.00 -9.64 -8.20
N PHE A 369 8.75 -10.11 -8.25
CA PHE A 369 7.99 -10.51 -7.08
C PHE A 369 8.70 -11.63 -6.35
N GLY A 370 8.54 -11.65 -5.03
CA GLY A 370 8.92 -12.78 -4.21
C GLY A 370 8.15 -14.05 -4.58
N LYS A 371 8.62 -15.21 -4.10
CA LYS A 371 7.96 -16.49 -4.35
C LYS A 371 6.76 -16.70 -3.43
N LEU A 372 6.75 -16.05 -2.27
CA LEU A 372 5.66 -16.20 -1.31
C LEU A 372 4.47 -15.34 -1.72
N GLY A 373 3.29 -15.90 -1.49
CA GLY A 373 2.03 -15.27 -1.89
C GLY A 373 1.81 -15.29 -3.40
N VAL A 374 1.04 -14.34 -3.92
CA VAL A 374 0.62 -14.31 -5.32
C VAL A 374 0.88 -12.93 -5.91
N LYS A 375 1.61 -12.88 -7.03
CA LYS A 375 1.96 -11.65 -7.77
C LYS A 375 2.46 -10.51 -6.85
N GLY A 376 3.27 -10.86 -5.84
CA GLY A 376 3.86 -9.89 -4.91
C GLY A 376 3.01 -9.55 -3.68
N PHE A 377 1.83 -10.15 -3.49
CA PHE A 377 0.98 -9.97 -2.29
C PHE A 377 1.05 -11.19 -1.39
N VAL A 378 1.21 -11.00 -0.09
CA VAL A 378 1.31 -12.10 0.89
C VAL A 378 0.46 -11.84 2.14
N SER A 379 -0.26 -12.85 2.61
CA SER A 379 -1.11 -12.75 3.82
C SER A 379 -0.28 -12.78 5.10
N TYR A 380 -0.84 -12.22 6.18
CA TYR A 380 -0.19 -12.21 7.49
C TYR A 380 0.19 -13.63 8.00
N PRO A 381 -0.68 -14.66 7.89
CA PRO A 381 -0.29 -16.04 8.21
C PRO A 381 0.95 -16.53 7.47
N THR A 382 1.09 -16.22 6.18
CA THR A 382 2.24 -16.66 5.39
C THR A 382 3.52 -15.91 5.79
N ILE A 383 3.41 -14.62 6.11
CA ILE A 383 4.52 -13.83 6.66
C ILE A 383 5.00 -14.43 7.99
N CYS A 384 4.06 -14.77 8.86
CA CYS A 384 4.35 -15.38 10.15
C CYS A 384 5.00 -16.77 10.01
N GLN A 385 4.57 -17.60 9.05
CA GLN A 385 5.27 -18.86 8.74
C GLN A 385 6.69 -18.61 8.18
N PHE A 386 6.86 -17.57 7.36
CA PHE A 386 8.18 -17.18 6.87
C PHE A 386 9.13 -16.80 8.01
N LEU A 387 8.65 -16.02 8.99
CA LEU A 387 9.39 -15.70 10.22
C LEU A 387 9.73 -16.96 11.02
N LYS A 388 8.75 -17.85 11.25
CA LYS A 388 8.97 -19.14 11.94
C LYS A 388 9.98 -20.05 11.23
N SER A 389 10.14 -19.89 9.92
CA SER A 389 11.16 -20.62 9.15
C SER A 389 12.59 -20.14 9.44
N GLY A 390 12.79 -19.09 10.25
CA GLY A 390 14.08 -18.48 10.54
C GLY A 390 14.44 -17.32 9.60
N ALA A 391 13.43 -16.62 9.04
CA ALA A 391 13.66 -15.35 8.38
C ALA A 391 14.02 -14.27 9.41
N GLU A 392 14.90 -13.34 9.03
CA GLU A 392 15.26 -12.20 9.87
C GLU A 392 14.26 -11.07 9.67
N SER A 393 13.79 -10.48 10.77
CA SER A 393 12.91 -9.31 10.75
C SER A 393 13.67 -8.08 11.22
N VAL A 394 13.52 -6.97 10.50
CA VAL A 394 14.13 -5.68 10.79
C VAL A 394 13.03 -4.65 10.94
N PHE A 395 12.91 -4.08 12.14
CA PHE A 395 11.96 -3.01 12.41
C PHE A 395 12.57 -1.65 12.06
N ASN A 396 12.03 -0.97 11.04
CA ASN A 396 12.49 0.36 10.69
C ASN A 396 11.89 1.40 11.67
N LYS A 397 12.74 2.02 12.48
CA LYS A 397 12.32 2.94 13.55
C LYS A 397 11.77 4.28 13.05
N GLU A 398 12.25 4.77 11.92
CA GLU A 398 11.78 6.04 11.32
C GLU A 398 10.35 5.86 10.81
N SER A 399 10.14 4.86 9.95
CA SER A 399 8.84 4.59 9.33
C SER A 399 7.86 3.82 10.22
N ARG A 400 8.31 3.23 11.34
CA ARG A 400 7.51 2.43 12.28
C ARG A 400 6.86 1.18 11.67
N VAL A 401 7.57 0.52 10.75
CA VAL A 401 7.09 -0.67 10.04
C VAL A 401 8.23 -1.67 9.87
N PRO A 402 8.00 -2.99 10.00
CA PRO A 402 9.01 -3.99 9.73
C PRO A 402 9.14 -4.35 8.24
N TYR A 403 10.27 -4.97 7.93
CA TYR A 403 10.41 -5.86 6.79
C TYR A 403 11.13 -7.14 7.24
N ALA A 404 11.00 -8.22 6.48
CA ALA A 404 11.67 -9.48 6.75
C ALA A 404 12.34 -10.03 5.50
N PHE A 405 13.41 -10.79 5.68
CA PHE A 405 14.12 -11.40 4.55
C PHE A 405 14.74 -12.74 4.91
N LYS A 406 14.90 -13.58 3.90
CA LYS A 406 15.62 -14.86 3.98
C LYS A 406 16.03 -15.28 2.57
N ASN A 407 17.33 -15.53 2.38
CA ASN A 407 17.89 -15.74 1.05
C ASN A 407 17.48 -14.58 0.12
N ARG A 408 16.83 -14.88 -1.01
CA ARG A 408 16.37 -13.88 -1.97
C ARG A 408 14.92 -13.43 -1.75
N GLU A 409 14.23 -13.96 -0.75
CA GLU A 409 12.88 -13.56 -0.41
C GLU A 409 12.93 -12.35 0.53
N TRP A 410 12.21 -11.29 0.20
CA TRP A 410 12.13 -10.06 1.00
C TRP A 410 10.67 -9.62 1.07
N ILE A 411 10.20 -9.23 2.25
CA ILE A 411 8.79 -8.93 2.51
C ILE A 411 8.68 -7.64 3.33
N SER A 412 7.95 -6.64 2.83
CA SER A 412 7.45 -5.55 3.69
C SER A 412 6.06 -5.91 4.20
N TYR A 413 5.79 -5.67 5.48
CA TYR A 413 4.53 -6.03 6.11
C TYR A 413 4.26 -5.19 7.36
N ASP A 414 3.04 -5.27 7.89
CA ASP A 414 2.69 -4.78 9.22
C ASP A 414 2.59 -5.95 10.21
N ASN A 415 3.06 -5.74 11.44
CA ASN A 415 2.91 -6.66 12.58
C ASN A 415 2.18 -5.97 13.75
N GLU A 416 1.95 -6.67 14.86
CA GLU A 416 1.26 -6.10 16.02
C GLU A 416 1.97 -4.84 16.57
N GLU A 417 3.31 -4.79 16.49
CA GLU A 417 4.07 -3.60 16.91
C GLU A 417 3.78 -2.39 16.01
N SER A 418 3.91 -2.52 14.68
CA SER A 418 3.64 -1.41 13.74
C SER A 418 2.17 -0.99 13.76
N VAL A 419 1.25 -1.97 13.84
CA VAL A 419 -0.19 -1.73 13.97
C VAL A 419 -0.53 -1.00 15.26
N SER A 420 0.12 -1.34 16.37
CA SER A 420 -0.02 -0.62 17.64
C SER A 420 0.45 0.84 17.53
N TYR A 421 1.61 1.09 16.90
CA TYR A 421 2.09 2.46 16.65
C TYR A 421 1.11 3.26 15.78
N LYS A 422 0.63 2.68 14.67
CA LYS A 422 -0.35 3.31 13.79
C LYS A 422 -1.65 3.62 14.53
N SER A 423 -2.17 2.67 15.30
CA SER A 423 -3.41 2.83 16.06
C SER A 423 -3.29 3.90 17.15
N MET A 424 -2.13 3.97 17.82
CA MET A 424 -1.84 5.02 18.80
C MET A 424 -1.76 6.38 18.11
N TRP A 425 -1.08 6.46 16.96
CA TRP A 425 -0.99 7.69 16.17
C TRP A 425 -2.38 8.14 15.70
N ILE A 426 -3.24 7.23 15.21
CA ILE A 426 -4.64 7.50 14.83
C ILE A 426 -5.39 8.15 15.98
N ARG A 427 -5.37 7.49 17.16
CA ARG A 427 -6.07 7.94 18.36
C ARG A 427 -5.57 9.30 18.87
N THR A 428 -4.25 9.45 18.97
CA THR A 428 -3.63 10.68 19.52
C THR A 428 -3.74 11.88 18.58
N ASN A 429 -3.91 11.63 17.27
CA ASN A 429 -4.11 12.68 16.27
C ASN A 429 -5.59 12.91 15.93
N GLY A 430 -6.54 12.39 16.73
CA GLY A 430 -7.96 12.71 16.62
C GLY A 430 -8.63 12.27 15.32
N PHE A 431 -8.08 11.28 14.63
CA PHE A 431 -8.69 10.72 13.42
C PHE A 431 -9.94 9.89 13.76
N LYS A 432 -10.85 9.77 12.79
CA LYS A 432 -12.12 9.04 12.93
C LYS A 432 -11.91 7.58 13.35
N GLY A 433 -10.82 6.97 12.92
CA GLY A 433 -10.54 5.59 13.31
C GLY A 433 -9.54 4.91 12.38
N ALA A 434 -9.55 3.58 12.44
CA ALA A 434 -8.74 2.73 11.57
C ALA A 434 -9.62 1.87 10.67
N MET A 435 -9.08 1.56 9.49
CA MET A 435 -9.63 0.58 8.57
C MET A 435 -8.61 -0.54 8.40
N ILE A 436 -9.04 -1.80 8.37
CA ILE A 436 -8.18 -2.93 8.05
C ILE A 436 -8.57 -3.56 6.71
N LEU A 437 -7.59 -3.74 5.83
CA LEU A 437 -7.73 -4.47 4.57
C LEU A 437 -6.81 -5.71 4.59
N SER A 438 -7.32 -6.91 4.80
CA SER A 438 -8.71 -7.27 5.16
C SER A 438 -8.73 -8.36 6.23
N LEU A 439 -9.90 -8.63 6.81
CA LEU A 439 -10.08 -9.74 7.77
C LEU A 439 -9.61 -11.09 7.18
N ASN A 440 -9.77 -11.28 5.87
CA ASN A 440 -9.46 -12.52 5.17
C ASN A 440 -7.97 -12.88 5.17
N VAL A 441 -7.10 -11.88 5.32
CA VAL A 441 -5.64 -12.04 5.23
C VAL A 441 -4.93 -11.77 6.56
N ASP A 442 -5.68 -11.40 7.61
CA ASP A 442 -5.24 -11.53 9.00
C ASP A 442 -5.24 -13.02 9.41
N ASP A 443 -4.66 -13.36 10.56
CA ASP A 443 -4.62 -14.74 11.07
C ASP A 443 -5.94 -15.15 11.72
N TRP A 444 -7.00 -15.26 10.91
CA TRP A 444 -8.35 -15.60 11.35
C TRP A 444 -8.49 -17.04 11.88
N ASN A 445 -7.57 -17.95 11.49
CA ASN A 445 -7.59 -19.36 11.92
C ASN A 445 -6.54 -19.69 13.00
N GLY A 446 -5.85 -18.68 13.55
CA GLY A 446 -4.89 -18.86 14.65
C GLY A 446 -3.68 -19.74 14.31
N THR A 447 -3.20 -19.67 13.07
CA THR A 447 -2.03 -20.44 12.60
C THR A 447 -0.69 -19.91 13.14
N CYS A 448 -0.67 -18.65 13.60
CA CYS A 448 0.51 -17.98 14.11
C CYS A 448 0.75 -18.24 15.57
N TYR A 449 -0.27 -18.08 16.41
CA TYR A 449 -0.10 -18.13 17.86
C TYR A 449 -0.96 -19.20 18.53
N GLY A 450 -1.79 -19.91 17.76
CA GLY A 450 -2.69 -20.96 18.22
C GLY A 450 -4.15 -20.59 17.98
N THR A 451 -5.04 -21.58 17.97
CA THR A 451 -6.46 -21.42 17.57
C THR A 451 -7.27 -20.50 18.47
N ASN A 452 -6.76 -20.14 19.65
CA ASN A 452 -7.38 -19.19 20.58
C ASN A 452 -6.98 -17.73 20.32
N GLU A 453 -6.01 -17.49 19.44
CA GLU A 453 -5.46 -16.16 19.14
C GLU A 453 -5.70 -15.82 17.66
N THR A 454 -6.97 -15.52 17.34
CA THR A 454 -7.40 -15.13 15.98
C THR A 454 -7.36 -13.62 15.77
N PHE A 455 -7.19 -13.20 14.52
CA PHE A 455 -7.18 -11.80 14.11
C PHE A 455 -6.21 -10.90 14.91
N PRO A 456 -4.93 -11.30 15.10
CA PRO A 456 -4.00 -10.61 15.98
C PRO A 456 -3.79 -9.13 15.59
N LEU A 457 -3.75 -8.82 14.29
CA LEU A 457 -3.61 -7.43 13.84
C LEU A 457 -4.89 -6.63 14.15
N THR A 458 -6.06 -7.16 13.77
CA THR A 458 -7.35 -6.49 14.00
C THR A 458 -7.62 -6.26 15.49
N ARG A 459 -7.35 -7.27 16.34
CA ARG A 459 -7.49 -7.16 17.80
C ARG A 459 -6.53 -6.14 18.39
N THR A 460 -5.32 -6.03 17.85
CA THR A 460 -4.37 -4.99 18.28
C THR A 460 -4.92 -3.60 18.01
N ILE A 461 -5.53 -3.36 16.84
CA ILE A 461 -6.19 -2.09 16.52
C ILE A 461 -7.33 -1.82 17.51
N SER A 462 -8.25 -2.79 17.66
CA SER A 462 -9.41 -2.68 18.54
C SER A 462 -8.99 -2.34 19.98
N LYS A 463 -8.00 -3.07 20.51
CA LYS A 463 -7.46 -2.86 21.84
C LYS A 463 -6.87 -1.46 22.03
N VAL A 464 -6.18 -0.90 21.03
CA VAL A 464 -5.55 0.43 21.16
C VAL A 464 -6.57 1.54 21.00
N LEU A 465 -7.49 1.44 20.03
CA LEU A 465 -8.51 2.46 19.80
C LEU A 465 -9.53 2.53 20.95
N PHE A 466 -9.99 1.37 21.44
CA PHE A 466 -11.07 1.29 22.42
C PHE A 466 -10.58 0.97 23.83
N LYS A 467 -9.27 1.03 24.11
CA LYS A 467 -8.78 0.95 25.49
C LYS A 467 -9.44 2.08 26.28
N GLU A 468 -10.22 1.74 27.30
CA GLU A 468 -10.58 2.72 28.33
C GLU A 468 -9.28 3.31 28.86
N SER A 469 -9.18 4.65 28.84
CA SER A 469 -8.09 5.35 29.49
C SER A 469 -8.11 4.90 30.95
N ASP A 470 -7.08 4.17 31.37
CA ASP A 470 -6.81 3.92 32.79
C ASP A 470 -6.84 5.30 33.48
N LYS A 471 -7.88 5.53 34.30
CA LYS A 471 -8.16 6.80 34.97
C LYS A 471 -7.08 7.14 36.00
#